data_AF-A0A561VG41-F1
#
_entry.id   AF-A0A561VG41-F1
#
_cell.length_a   1.000
_cell.length_b   1.000
_cell.length_c   1.000
_cell.angle_alpha   90.00
_cell.angle_beta   90.00
_cell.angle_gamma   90.00
#
_symmetry.space_group_name_H-M   'P 1'
#
loop_
_entity.id
_entity.type
_entity.pdbx_description
1 polymer ?
#
loop_
_entity_poly.entity_id
_entity_poly.type
_entity_poly.pdbx_seq_one_letter_code
_entity_poly.pdbx_strand_id
1 'polypeptide(L)'
;MSYRWTADAAGLLAGYLLDAAVGDPRRFHPVAGFGTAAAALERRVYRPDRRAGAVFTAVAVGVPALAGLAAGRAARRWPAARFALTTAATWTVLGGRTLRRESRVMAGHLQAGDLPAARGRLNHLCGRDPSALDEPELARATVESVAENTSDAVVAPLFWGAALGPAGLLGYRAANTLDAMVGHRSARYERFGTASARLDDLLNLAPSRLTGLLTAAVAPIAGGSPRETLRVWRRDRADHPSPNAGQCESAMAGALGVRLGGRNVYFGRSETRPFLGDGPRPSAVHLKRAARVSGAVGAVAVLLAAGGAMARGGLAAALRRRGPARTQRIPSLPWAAVAGRSGVAGRSGVAGRSGGAGRSAFVGRFGVAGRFGVAGRSVVVGGSPSAGRAGIAGPSAAAGSSRGTAARAGSAGWAR
;
A
#
# COMPACT_ATOMS: atom_id res chain seq x y z
N MET A 1 20.35 2.34 2.90
CA MET A 1 18.86 2.36 2.78
C MET A 1 18.30 1.47 1.67
N SER A 2 19.05 1.08 0.63
CA SER A 2 18.55 0.13 -0.39
C SER A 2 18.25 -1.26 0.20
N TYR A 3 19.11 -1.72 1.11
CA TYR A 3 19.02 -3.02 1.78
C TYR A 3 17.72 -3.28 2.55
N ARG A 4 16.97 -2.24 2.93
CA ARG A 4 15.72 -2.44 3.70
C ARG A 4 14.66 -3.13 2.86
N TRP A 5 14.58 -2.76 1.58
CA TRP A 5 13.56 -3.23 0.67
C TRP A 5 13.88 -4.61 0.12
N THR A 6 15.16 -4.92 -0.07
CA THR A 6 15.62 -6.27 -0.42
C THR A 6 15.40 -7.23 0.75
N ALA A 7 15.66 -6.80 1.98
CA ALA A 7 15.37 -7.61 3.17
C ALA A 7 13.87 -7.85 3.36
N ASP A 8 13.02 -6.85 3.11
CA ASP A 8 11.56 -7.04 3.17
C ASP A 8 11.07 -7.98 2.06
N ALA A 9 11.54 -7.81 0.83
CA ALA A 9 11.18 -8.68 -0.30
C ALA A 9 11.58 -10.14 -0.02
N ALA A 10 12.81 -10.37 0.42
CA ALA A 10 13.28 -11.69 0.82
C ALA A 10 12.48 -12.24 2.02
N GLY A 11 12.14 -11.39 2.99
CA GLY A 11 11.37 -11.79 4.17
C GLY A 11 9.93 -12.18 3.83
N LEU A 12 9.27 -11.47 2.91
CA LEU A 12 7.95 -11.82 2.40
C LEU A 12 7.97 -13.21 1.73
N LEU A 13 8.98 -13.45 0.88
CA LEU A 13 9.16 -14.74 0.21
C LEU A 13 9.42 -15.86 1.22
N ALA A 14 10.36 -15.65 2.15
CA ALA A 14 10.72 -16.64 3.16
C ALA A 14 9.54 -16.95 4.10
N GLY A 15 8.79 -15.94 4.54
CA GLY A 15 7.62 -16.12 5.39
C GLY A 15 6.48 -16.86 4.68
N TYR A 16 6.26 -16.57 3.39
CA TYR A 16 5.31 -17.33 2.56
C TYR A 16 5.73 -18.80 2.39
N LEU A 17 7.02 -19.06 2.12
CA LEU A 17 7.54 -20.42 2.04
C LEU A 17 7.42 -21.15 3.38
N LEU A 18 7.62 -20.44 4.50
CA LEU A 18 7.46 -20.99 5.84
C LEU A 18 5.99 -21.36 6.13
N ASP A 19 5.03 -20.50 5.78
CA ASP A 19 3.60 -20.85 5.81
C ASP A 19 3.32 -22.07 4.93
N ALA A 20 3.81 -22.08 3.69
CA ALA A 20 3.61 -23.18 2.76
C ALA A 20 4.19 -24.51 3.27
N ALA A 21 5.29 -24.49 4.03
CA ALA A 21 5.96 -25.67 4.57
C ALA A 21 5.33 -26.16 5.89
N VAL A 22 5.17 -25.26 6.86
CA VAL A 22 4.80 -25.61 8.25
C VAL A 22 3.35 -25.25 8.55
N GLY A 23 2.87 -24.12 8.03
CA GLY A 23 1.54 -23.56 8.32
C GLY A 23 1.47 -22.91 9.69
N ASP A 24 0.25 -22.77 10.18
CA ASP A 24 -0.02 -22.12 11.47
C ASP A 24 0.49 -22.93 12.66
N PRO A 25 1.10 -22.29 13.67
CA PRO A 25 1.50 -22.97 14.90
C PRO A 25 0.27 -23.49 15.67
N ARG A 26 0.30 -24.76 16.09
CA ARG A 26 -0.80 -25.40 16.83
C ARG A 26 -0.97 -24.87 18.26
N ARG A 27 0.12 -24.37 18.87
CA ARG A 27 0.15 -23.82 20.23
C ARG A 27 0.78 -22.43 20.18
N PHE A 28 0.35 -21.55 21.09
CA PHE A 28 0.84 -20.17 21.19
C PHE A 28 0.74 -19.39 19.87
N HIS A 29 -0.36 -19.58 19.14
CA HIS A 29 -0.58 -18.90 17.87
C HIS A 29 -0.64 -17.38 18.11
N PRO A 30 0.26 -16.55 17.53
CA PRO A 30 0.33 -15.14 17.88
C PRO A 30 -0.98 -14.38 17.60
N VAL A 31 -1.66 -14.71 16.49
CA VAL A 31 -2.98 -14.15 16.17
C VAL A 31 -4.05 -14.56 17.19
N ALA A 32 -4.02 -15.79 17.73
CA ALA A 32 -4.94 -16.19 18.80
C ALA A 32 -4.63 -15.49 20.14
N GLY A 33 -3.35 -15.26 20.42
CA GLY A 33 -2.91 -14.42 21.54
C GLY A 33 -3.42 -12.98 21.41
N PHE A 34 -3.31 -12.40 20.21
CA PHE A 34 -3.90 -11.10 19.89
C PHE A 34 -5.42 -11.11 20.09
N GLY A 35 -6.14 -12.13 19.59
CA GLY A 35 -7.58 -12.26 19.78
C GLY A 35 -7.98 -12.33 21.25
N THR A 36 -7.22 -13.06 22.08
CA THR A 36 -7.43 -13.12 23.53
C THR A 36 -7.26 -11.74 24.19
N ALA A 37 -6.19 -11.02 23.83
CA ALA A 37 -5.93 -9.68 24.36
C ALA A 37 -6.99 -8.67 23.89
N ALA A 38 -7.39 -8.72 22.62
CA ALA A 38 -8.44 -7.88 22.06
C ALA A 38 -9.80 -8.18 22.72
N ALA A 39 -10.14 -9.44 23.00
CA ALA A 39 -11.36 -9.79 23.73
C ALA A 39 -11.34 -9.26 25.17
N ALA A 40 -10.19 -9.31 25.85
CA ALA A 40 -10.04 -8.73 27.18
C ALA A 40 -10.19 -7.20 27.17
N LEU A 41 -9.67 -6.54 26.14
CA LEU A 41 -9.87 -5.11 25.94
C LEU A 41 -11.34 -4.78 25.63
N GLU A 42 -11.97 -5.52 24.71
CA GLU A 42 -13.39 -5.37 24.36
C GLU A 42 -14.26 -5.41 25.60
N ARG A 43 -14.10 -6.43 26.47
CA ARG A 43 -14.89 -6.53 27.71
C ARG A 43 -14.77 -5.33 28.64
N ARG A 44 -13.63 -4.62 28.62
CA ARG A 44 -13.37 -3.44 29.47
C ARG A 44 -13.93 -2.15 28.88
N VAL A 45 -13.91 -2.03 27.55
CA VAL A 45 -14.28 -0.78 26.86
C VAL A 45 -15.65 -0.86 26.18
N TYR A 46 -16.28 -2.03 26.18
CA TYR A 46 -17.54 -2.26 25.49
C TYR A 46 -18.62 -1.32 25.99
N ARG A 47 -19.18 -0.58 25.05
CA ARG A 47 -20.42 0.18 25.16
C ARG A 47 -21.15 0.01 23.84
N PRO A 48 -22.49 -0.04 23.82
CA PRO A 48 -23.26 -0.22 22.59
C PRO A 48 -23.29 1.07 21.76
N ASP A 49 -22.15 1.71 21.52
CA ASP A 49 -22.01 2.96 20.76
C ASP A 49 -20.77 2.93 19.83
N ARG A 50 -20.82 3.76 18.78
CA ARG A 50 -19.80 3.80 17.73
C ARG A 50 -18.47 4.40 18.18
N ARG A 51 -18.46 5.26 19.21
CA ARG A 51 -17.24 5.94 19.67
C ARG A 51 -16.37 4.96 20.46
N ALA A 52 -16.96 4.22 21.39
CA ALA A 52 -16.27 3.15 22.11
C ALA A 52 -15.69 2.11 21.15
N GLY A 53 -16.47 1.72 20.13
CA GLY A 53 -16.03 0.88 19.02
C GLY A 53 -14.83 1.44 18.28
N ALA A 54 -14.87 2.72 17.87
CA ALA A 54 -13.77 3.36 17.16
C ALA A 54 -12.48 3.45 18.00
N VAL A 55 -12.59 3.76 19.29
CA VAL A 55 -11.43 3.77 20.21
C VAL A 55 -10.86 2.37 20.36
N PHE A 56 -11.71 1.36 20.54
CA PHE A 56 -11.31 -0.04 20.59
C PHE A 56 -10.54 -0.45 19.34
N THR A 57 -11.10 -0.22 18.14
CA THR A 57 -10.45 -0.53 16.87
C THR A 57 -9.12 0.21 16.72
N ALA A 58 -9.08 1.51 17.03
CA ALA A 58 -7.87 2.32 16.91
C ALA A 58 -6.74 1.82 17.81
N VAL A 59 -7.04 1.45 19.06
CA VAL A 59 -6.04 0.91 19.99
C VAL A 59 -5.60 -0.49 19.57
N ALA A 60 -6.56 -1.39 19.32
CA ALA A 60 -6.27 -2.79 19.02
C ALA A 60 -5.55 -2.98 17.67
N VAL A 61 -5.79 -2.14 16.67
CA VAL A 61 -5.03 -2.15 15.40
C VAL A 61 -3.76 -1.31 15.49
N GLY A 62 -3.83 -0.15 16.14
CA GLY A 62 -2.73 0.80 16.25
C GLY A 62 -1.53 0.23 16.99
N VAL A 63 -1.74 -0.49 18.10
CA VAL A 63 -0.65 -1.06 18.89
C VAL A 63 0.20 -2.06 18.08
N PRO A 64 -0.35 -3.11 17.44
CA PRO A 64 0.44 -4.01 16.57
C PRO A 64 1.10 -3.29 15.39
N ALA A 65 0.41 -2.35 14.74
CA ALA A 65 0.95 -1.61 13.61
C ALA A 65 2.15 -0.73 14.03
N LEU A 66 2.04 -0.02 15.16
CA LEU A 66 3.11 0.80 15.72
C LEU A 66 4.27 -0.05 16.24
N ALA A 67 4.01 -1.20 16.85
CA ALA A 67 5.04 -2.15 17.25
C ALA A 67 5.83 -2.65 16.03
N GLY A 68 5.15 -3.05 14.94
CA GLY A 68 5.78 -3.43 13.69
C GLY A 68 6.60 -2.29 13.08
N LEU A 69 6.10 -1.06 13.14
CA LEU A 69 6.81 0.13 12.67
C LEU A 69 8.08 0.41 13.51
N ALA A 70 7.97 0.33 14.83
CA ALA A 70 9.08 0.55 15.76
C ALA A 70 10.17 -0.52 15.57
N ALA A 71 9.80 -1.79 15.57
CA ALA A 71 10.71 -2.92 15.32
C ALA A 71 11.37 -2.80 13.93
N GLY A 72 10.59 -2.47 12.90
CA GLY A 72 11.12 -2.24 11.56
C GLY A 72 12.09 -1.07 11.48
N ARG A 73 11.91 -0.02 12.29
CA ARG A 73 12.86 1.11 12.41
C ARG A 73 14.11 0.73 13.19
N ALA A 74 13.98 -0.04 14.27
CA ALA A 74 15.12 -0.54 15.04
C ALA A 74 16.03 -1.44 14.18
N ALA A 75 15.43 -2.34 13.40
CA ALA A 75 16.15 -3.26 12.51
C ALA A 75 16.72 -2.61 11.24
N ARG A 76 16.51 -1.30 11.00
CA ARG A 76 16.84 -0.64 9.71
C ARG A 76 18.32 -0.71 9.30
N ARG A 77 19.23 -0.84 10.27
CA ARG A 77 20.69 -0.90 10.06
C ARG A 77 21.21 -2.34 9.93
N TRP A 78 20.38 -3.34 10.23
CA TRP A 78 20.76 -4.73 10.35
C TRP A 78 19.93 -5.56 9.36
N PRO A 79 20.40 -5.77 8.11
CA PRO A 79 19.61 -6.43 7.08
C PRO A 79 19.10 -7.82 7.49
N ALA A 80 19.93 -8.61 8.19
CA ALA A 80 19.54 -9.92 8.72
C ALA A 80 18.40 -9.82 9.76
N ALA A 81 18.48 -8.87 10.69
CA ALA A 81 17.42 -8.67 11.68
C ALA A 81 16.10 -8.20 11.02
N ARG A 82 16.19 -7.34 9.99
CA ARG A 82 15.01 -6.89 9.23
C ARG A 82 14.40 -8.04 8.43
N PHE A 83 15.23 -8.84 7.77
CA PHE A 83 14.80 -10.05 7.09
C PHE A 83 14.07 -10.98 8.06
N ALA A 84 14.69 -11.33 9.19
CA ALA A 84 14.09 -12.20 10.20
C ALA A 84 12.76 -11.65 10.73
N LEU A 85 12.69 -10.34 11.03
CA LEU A 85 11.46 -9.68 11.46
C LEU A 85 10.35 -9.77 10.41
N THR A 86 10.65 -9.43 9.15
CA THR A 86 9.65 -9.49 8.07
C THR A 86 9.23 -10.93 7.77
N THR A 87 10.15 -11.90 7.81
CA THR A 87 9.84 -13.34 7.70
C THR A 87 8.89 -13.79 8.79
N ALA A 88 9.23 -13.51 10.06
CA ALA A 88 8.43 -13.92 11.21
C ALA A 88 7.04 -13.25 11.19
N ALA A 89 6.98 -11.95 10.89
CA ALA A 89 5.72 -11.22 10.76
C ALA A 89 4.88 -11.79 9.61
N THR A 90 5.48 -12.07 8.45
CA THR A 90 4.77 -12.64 7.29
C THR A 90 4.21 -14.01 7.61
N TRP A 91 5.02 -14.93 8.14
CA TRP A 91 4.55 -16.26 8.54
C TRP A 91 3.44 -16.19 9.58
N THR A 92 3.53 -15.27 10.54
CA THR A 92 2.52 -15.10 11.60
C THR A 92 1.16 -14.66 11.08
N VAL A 93 1.12 -13.83 10.03
CA VAL A 93 -0.12 -13.23 9.54
C VAL A 93 -0.77 -13.99 8.40
N LEU A 94 0.00 -14.85 7.70
CA LEU A 94 -0.51 -15.69 6.64
C LEU A 94 -1.24 -16.90 7.20
N GLY A 95 -2.24 -17.39 6.47
CA GLY A 95 -2.98 -18.63 6.79
C GLY A 95 -3.26 -19.50 5.57
N GLY A 96 -2.46 -19.33 4.51
CA GLY A 96 -2.72 -19.90 3.19
C GLY A 96 -2.65 -21.43 3.18
N ARG A 97 -1.67 -22.02 3.86
CA ARG A 97 -1.58 -23.49 3.97
C ARG A 97 -2.76 -24.09 4.71
N THR A 98 -3.17 -23.50 5.82
CA THR A 98 -4.33 -23.96 6.60
C THR A 98 -5.59 -23.89 5.77
N LEU A 99 -5.87 -22.76 5.12
CA LEU A 99 -7.05 -22.59 4.25
C LEU A 99 -7.14 -23.69 3.18
N ARG A 100 -6.04 -23.95 2.47
CA ARG A 100 -6.00 -25.01 1.45
C ARG A 100 -6.16 -26.40 2.04
N ARG A 101 -5.65 -26.63 3.26
CA ARG A 101 -5.83 -27.91 3.96
C ARG A 101 -7.29 -28.13 4.30
N GLU A 102 -7.96 -27.12 4.86
CA GLU A 102 -9.39 -27.19 5.20
C GLU A 102 -10.27 -27.52 3.97
N SER A 103 -10.02 -26.85 2.84
CA SER A 103 -10.72 -27.16 1.59
C SER A 103 -10.53 -28.60 1.13
N ARG A 104 -9.31 -29.15 1.26
CA ARG A 104 -9.02 -30.55 0.89
C ARG A 104 -9.63 -31.57 1.85
N VAL A 105 -9.64 -31.27 3.15
CA VAL A 105 -10.28 -32.12 4.16
C VAL A 105 -11.78 -32.18 3.91
N MET A 106 -12.43 -31.03 3.70
CA MET A 106 -13.84 -30.97 3.31
C MET A 106 -14.10 -31.76 2.02
N ALA A 107 -13.24 -31.61 1.01
CA ALA A 107 -13.37 -32.39 -0.22
C ALA A 107 -13.33 -33.91 0.04
N GLY A 108 -12.49 -34.37 0.98
CA GLY A 108 -12.42 -35.77 1.38
C GLY A 108 -13.73 -36.26 2.02
N HIS A 109 -14.29 -35.50 2.97
CA HIS A 109 -15.57 -35.86 3.60
C HIS A 109 -16.72 -35.91 2.60
N LEU A 110 -16.83 -34.91 1.71
CA LEU A 110 -17.88 -34.88 0.70
C LEU A 110 -17.71 -36.02 -0.33
N GLN A 111 -16.48 -36.34 -0.75
CA GLN A 111 -16.23 -37.49 -1.64
C GLN A 111 -16.60 -38.83 -1.01
N ALA A 112 -16.50 -38.95 0.31
CA ALA A 112 -16.87 -40.16 1.05
C ALA A 112 -18.37 -40.21 1.40
N GLY A 113 -19.15 -39.17 1.09
CA GLY A 113 -20.56 -39.08 1.51
C GLY A 113 -20.76 -38.82 3.01
N ASP A 114 -19.71 -38.45 3.75
CA ASP A 114 -19.76 -38.24 5.20
C ASP A 114 -20.21 -36.80 5.54
N LEU A 115 -21.52 -36.57 5.40
CA LEU A 115 -22.13 -35.28 5.70
C LEU A 115 -21.99 -34.86 7.18
N PRO A 116 -22.15 -35.75 8.18
CA PRO A 116 -21.91 -35.37 9.58
C PRO A 116 -20.51 -34.80 9.81
N ALA A 117 -19.46 -35.45 9.31
CA ALA A 117 -18.10 -34.93 9.44
C ALA A 117 -17.89 -33.64 8.64
N ALA A 118 -18.44 -33.55 7.43
CA ALA A 118 -18.38 -32.34 6.61
C ALA A 118 -19.03 -31.13 7.32
N ARG A 119 -20.22 -31.31 7.92
CA ARG A 119 -20.91 -30.28 8.70
C ARG A 119 -20.09 -29.84 9.91
N GLY A 120 -19.55 -30.80 10.65
CA GLY A 120 -18.64 -30.52 11.78
C GLY A 120 -17.40 -29.73 11.35
N ARG A 121 -16.95 -29.89 10.10
CA ARG A 121 -15.77 -29.20 9.57
C ARG A 121 -16.04 -27.78 9.08
N LEU A 122 -17.25 -27.44 8.63
CA LEU A 122 -17.54 -26.14 8.00
C LEU A 122 -17.24 -24.95 8.92
N ASN A 123 -17.47 -25.11 10.23
CA ASN A 123 -17.23 -24.07 11.24
C ASN A 123 -15.75 -23.63 11.34
N HIS A 124 -14.82 -24.39 10.76
CA HIS A 124 -13.41 -24.01 10.67
C HIS A 124 -13.13 -23.01 9.54
N LEU A 125 -14.09 -22.81 8.63
CA LEU A 125 -13.98 -21.95 7.46
C LEU A 125 -14.88 -20.72 7.54
N CYS A 126 -16.11 -20.87 8.03
CA CYS A 126 -17.07 -19.78 8.15
C CYS A 126 -18.02 -19.96 9.34
N GLY A 127 -18.64 -18.85 9.78
CA GLY A 127 -19.60 -18.85 10.90
C GLY A 127 -21.04 -19.21 10.54
N ARG A 128 -21.28 -19.93 9.45
CA ARG A 128 -22.63 -20.35 9.01
C ARG A 128 -23.05 -21.60 9.77
N ASP A 129 -24.34 -21.72 10.11
CA ASP A 129 -24.88 -22.96 10.66
C ASP A 129 -24.89 -24.08 9.60
N PRO A 130 -24.13 -25.18 9.78
CA PRO A 130 -24.05 -26.27 8.83
C PRO A 130 -25.14 -27.34 9.01
N SER A 131 -25.94 -27.28 10.08
CA SER A 131 -26.82 -28.38 10.53
C SER A 131 -27.77 -28.89 9.44
N ALA A 132 -28.34 -27.98 8.64
CA ALA A 132 -29.30 -28.28 7.59
C ALA A 132 -28.71 -28.32 6.18
N LEU A 133 -27.38 -28.13 6.02
CA LEU A 133 -26.79 -28.01 4.69
C LEU A 133 -26.60 -29.37 4.02
N ASP A 134 -26.98 -29.44 2.74
CA ASP A 134 -26.71 -30.58 1.86
C ASP A 134 -25.26 -30.52 1.30
N GLU A 135 -24.84 -31.57 0.56
CA GLU A 135 -23.50 -31.61 -0.03
C GLU A 135 -23.21 -30.39 -0.93
N PRO A 136 -24.06 -30.03 -1.91
CA PRO A 136 -23.83 -28.85 -2.74
C PRO A 136 -23.71 -27.54 -1.95
N GLU A 137 -24.49 -27.38 -0.87
CA GLU A 137 -24.42 -26.19 0.00
C GLU A 137 -23.14 -26.16 0.85
N LEU A 138 -22.68 -27.32 1.35
CA LEU A 138 -21.39 -27.44 2.03
C LEU A 138 -20.23 -27.14 1.09
N ALA A 139 -20.30 -27.67 -0.13
CA ALA A 139 -19.31 -27.41 -1.17
C ALA A 139 -19.29 -25.93 -1.55
N ARG A 140 -20.47 -25.32 -1.75
CA ARG A 140 -20.62 -23.90 -2.06
C ARG A 140 -20.04 -23.02 -0.96
N ALA A 141 -20.46 -23.22 0.29
CA ALA A 141 -19.97 -22.44 1.43
C ALA A 141 -18.45 -22.55 1.58
N THR A 142 -17.88 -23.73 1.27
CA THR A 142 -16.42 -23.92 1.26
C THR A 142 -15.74 -23.15 0.14
N VAL A 143 -16.28 -23.16 -1.08
CA VAL A 143 -15.71 -22.40 -2.21
C VAL A 143 -15.79 -20.90 -1.95
N GLU A 144 -16.93 -20.39 -1.45
CA GLU A 144 -17.10 -18.99 -1.04
C GLU A 144 -16.05 -18.61 0.01
N SER A 145 -15.93 -19.40 1.07
CA SER A 145 -14.97 -19.16 2.15
C SER A 145 -13.52 -19.21 1.66
N VAL A 146 -13.17 -20.14 0.75
CA VAL A 146 -11.81 -20.21 0.18
C VAL A 146 -11.53 -19.00 -0.71
N ALA A 147 -12.50 -18.52 -1.47
CA ALA A 147 -12.33 -17.34 -2.30
C ALA A 147 -12.05 -16.08 -1.46
N GLU A 148 -12.91 -15.80 -0.49
CA GLU A 148 -12.79 -14.65 0.42
C GLU A 148 -11.50 -14.71 1.23
N ASN A 149 -11.26 -15.84 1.93
CA ASN A 149 -10.06 -15.98 2.77
C ASN A 149 -8.75 -16.05 1.97
N THR A 150 -8.77 -16.32 0.67
CA THR A 150 -7.55 -16.18 -0.15
C THR A 150 -7.12 -14.72 -0.23
N SER A 151 -8.08 -13.79 -0.30
CA SER A 151 -7.79 -12.36 -0.17
C SER A 151 -7.27 -12.06 1.23
N ASP A 152 -8.02 -12.43 2.26
CA ASP A 152 -7.78 -11.96 3.62
C ASP A 152 -6.57 -12.60 4.30
N ALA A 153 -6.35 -13.90 4.09
CA ALA A 153 -5.27 -14.64 4.74
C ALA A 153 -3.98 -14.64 3.92
N VAL A 154 -3.97 -14.13 2.68
CA VAL A 154 -2.80 -14.19 1.80
C VAL A 154 -2.55 -12.90 1.04
N VAL A 155 -3.43 -12.50 0.13
CA VAL A 155 -3.16 -11.37 -0.78
C VAL A 155 -3.08 -10.04 -0.04
N ALA A 156 -4.01 -9.76 0.87
CA ALA A 156 -4.06 -8.51 1.60
C ALA A 156 -2.90 -8.32 2.59
N PRO A 157 -2.50 -9.31 3.42
CA PRO A 157 -1.29 -9.21 4.22
C PRO A 157 -0.05 -8.95 3.37
N LEU A 158 0.13 -9.66 2.24
CA LEU A 158 1.27 -9.48 1.35
C LEU A 158 1.27 -8.10 0.68
N PHE A 159 0.10 -7.61 0.28
CA PHE A 159 -0.08 -6.27 -0.29
C PHE A 159 0.36 -5.18 0.70
N TRP A 160 -0.17 -5.22 1.92
CA TRP A 160 0.18 -4.25 2.96
C TRP A 160 1.63 -4.43 3.46
N GLY A 161 2.14 -5.66 3.46
CA GLY A 161 3.55 -5.96 3.73
C GLY A 161 4.51 -5.38 2.70
N ALA A 162 4.18 -5.43 1.41
CA ALA A 162 4.96 -4.77 0.37
C ALA A 162 4.92 -3.24 0.50
N ALA A 163 3.76 -2.68 0.86
CA ALA A 163 3.57 -1.24 0.97
C ALA A 163 4.26 -0.63 2.22
N LEU A 164 4.08 -1.29 3.37
CA LEU A 164 4.39 -0.74 4.70
C LEU A 164 5.33 -1.64 5.54
N GLY A 165 5.77 -2.78 5.03
CA GLY A 165 6.64 -3.73 5.74
C GLY A 165 5.95 -4.40 6.93
N PRO A 166 6.68 -4.71 8.02
CA PRO A 166 6.11 -5.33 9.22
C PRO A 166 4.91 -4.59 9.82
N ALA A 167 4.86 -3.26 9.72
CA ALA A 167 3.72 -2.47 10.20
C ALA A 167 2.44 -2.79 9.42
N GLY A 168 2.54 -2.97 8.09
CA GLY A 168 1.39 -3.32 7.24
C GLY A 168 0.91 -4.74 7.47
N LEU A 169 1.85 -5.70 7.60
CA LEU A 169 1.54 -7.10 7.91
C LEU A 169 0.72 -7.21 9.20
N LEU A 170 1.26 -6.68 10.30
CA LEU A 170 0.66 -6.79 11.63
C LEU A 170 -0.61 -5.94 11.76
N GLY A 171 -0.61 -4.72 11.20
CA GLY A 171 -1.76 -3.83 11.24
C GLY A 171 -2.95 -4.39 10.46
N TYR A 172 -2.72 -4.89 9.25
CA TYR A 172 -3.78 -5.53 8.47
C TYR A 172 -4.34 -6.76 9.19
N ARG A 173 -3.47 -7.66 9.68
CA ARG A 173 -3.94 -8.87 10.37
C ARG A 173 -4.73 -8.55 11.63
N ALA A 174 -4.34 -7.52 12.37
CA ALA A 174 -5.09 -7.04 13.51
C ALA A 174 -6.49 -6.56 13.09
N ALA A 175 -6.59 -5.70 12.06
CA ALA A 175 -7.87 -5.20 11.56
C ALA A 175 -8.80 -6.34 11.11
N ASN A 176 -8.29 -7.27 10.31
CA ASN A 176 -9.03 -8.44 9.84
C ASN A 176 -9.49 -9.36 10.98
N THR A 177 -8.64 -9.55 11.99
CA THR A 177 -9.02 -10.33 13.19
C THR A 177 -10.12 -9.62 13.98
N LEU A 178 -10.08 -8.29 14.10
CA LEU A 178 -11.14 -7.54 14.79
C LEU A 178 -12.47 -7.58 14.04
N ASP A 179 -12.46 -7.56 12.71
CA ASP A 179 -13.69 -7.73 11.93
C ASP A 179 -14.34 -9.09 12.18
N ALA A 180 -13.57 -10.17 12.16
CA ALA A 180 -14.07 -11.49 12.51
C ALA A 180 -14.64 -11.56 13.94
N MET A 181 -14.02 -10.87 14.91
CA MET A 181 -14.44 -10.88 16.31
C MET A 181 -15.67 -10.03 16.61
N VAL A 182 -15.72 -8.79 16.09
CA VAL A 182 -16.73 -7.78 16.45
C VAL A 182 -17.37 -7.08 15.26
N GLY A 183 -16.89 -7.27 14.03
CA GLY A 183 -17.43 -6.61 12.84
C GLY A 183 -18.67 -7.29 12.24
N HIS A 184 -18.91 -8.55 12.57
CA HIS A 184 -20.11 -9.28 12.13
C HIS A 184 -21.40 -8.66 12.71
N ARG A 185 -22.49 -8.77 11.95
CA ARG A 185 -23.80 -8.22 12.35
C ARG A 185 -24.39 -9.02 13.50
N SER A 186 -24.38 -8.46 14.71
CA SER A 186 -25.07 -8.98 15.88
C SER A 186 -25.71 -7.84 16.68
N ALA A 187 -26.73 -8.15 17.48
CA ALA A 187 -27.37 -7.16 18.35
C ALA A 187 -26.36 -6.50 19.32
N ARG A 188 -25.35 -7.26 19.77
CA ARG A 188 -24.27 -6.76 20.63
C ARG A 188 -23.34 -5.79 19.90
N TYR A 189 -22.95 -6.11 18.66
CA TYR A 189 -21.89 -5.40 17.96
C TYR A 189 -22.35 -4.43 16.87
N GLU A 190 -23.65 -4.32 16.59
CA GLU A 190 -24.17 -3.46 15.52
C GLU A 190 -23.56 -2.04 15.51
N ARG A 191 -23.49 -1.39 16.69
CA ARG A 191 -22.88 -0.05 16.83
C ARG A 191 -21.38 -0.10 17.16
N PHE A 192 -20.97 -1.00 18.06
CA PHE A 192 -19.58 -1.09 18.52
C PHE A 192 -18.63 -1.59 17.42
N GLY A 193 -19.05 -2.60 16.66
CA GLY A 193 -18.28 -3.23 15.59
C GLY A 193 -18.11 -2.40 14.31
N THR A 194 -18.89 -1.32 14.14
CA THR A 194 -18.95 -0.55 12.90
C THR A 194 -17.57 -0.06 12.44
N ALA A 195 -16.71 0.36 13.38
CA ALA A 195 -15.39 0.87 13.04
C ALA A 195 -14.44 -0.23 12.56
N SER A 196 -14.46 -1.41 13.20
CA SER A 196 -13.67 -2.58 12.78
C SER A 196 -14.08 -3.05 11.39
N ALA A 197 -15.39 -3.21 11.14
CA ALA A 197 -15.90 -3.65 9.85
C ALA A 197 -15.55 -2.68 8.71
N ARG A 198 -15.73 -1.38 8.94
CA ARG A 198 -15.39 -0.36 7.93
C ARG A 198 -13.90 -0.27 7.66
N LEU A 199 -13.06 -0.46 8.70
CA LEU A 199 -11.62 -0.45 8.53
C LEU A 199 -11.16 -1.67 7.72
N ASP A 200 -11.66 -2.86 8.03
CA ASP A 200 -11.36 -4.06 7.23
C ASP A 200 -11.82 -3.87 5.78
N ASP A 201 -13.06 -3.44 5.57
CA ASP A 201 -13.61 -3.20 4.24
C ASP A 201 -12.73 -2.25 3.42
N LEU A 202 -12.26 -1.15 4.05
CA LEU A 202 -11.37 -0.19 3.42
C LEU A 202 -10.01 -0.80 3.06
N LEU A 203 -9.41 -1.54 4.00
CA LEU A 203 -8.11 -2.16 3.81
C LEU A 203 -8.13 -3.28 2.76
N ASN A 204 -9.30 -3.88 2.54
CA ASN A 204 -9.52 -4.94 1.57
C ASN A 204 -9.99 -4.45 0.18
N LEU A 205 -10.25 -3.16 -0.02
CA LEU A 205 -10.67 -2.63 -1.34
C LEU A 205 -9.69 -2.97 -2.46
N ALA A 206 -8.41 -2.62 -2.31
CA ALA A 206 -7.40 -2.90 -3.32
C ALA A 206 -7.02 -4.40 -3.35
N PRO A 207 -6.76 -5.07 -2.20
CA PRO A 207 -6.43 -6.49 -2.18
C PRO A 207 -7.49 -7.40 -2.81
N SER A 208 -8.78 -7.21 -2.52
CA SER A 208 -9.85 -8.07 -3.07
C SER A 208 -9.93 -8.02 -4.59
N ARG A 209 -9.74 -6.83 -5.18
CA ARG A 209 -9.68 -6.64 -6.64
C ARG A 209 -8.45 -7.28 -7.24
N LEU A 210 -7.30 -7.15 -6.56
CA LEU A 210 -6.08 -7.86 -6.95
C LEU A 210 -6.31 -9.38 -6.90
N THR A 211 -6.93 -9.90 -5.85
CA THR A 211 -7.30 -11.32 -5.71
C THR A 211 -8.17 -11.79 -6.88
N GLY A 212 -9.20 -11.03 -7.27
CA GLY A 212 -10.04 -11.36 -8.42
C GLY A 212 -9.26 -11.41 -9.74
N LEU A 213 -8.39 -10.42 -10.00
CA LEU A 213 -7.54 -10.39 -11.20
C LEU A 213 -6.53 -11.53 -11.24
N LEU A 214 -5.88 -11.83 -10.10
CA LEU A 214 -4.96 -12.94 -9.98
C LEU A 214 -5.67 -14.29 -10.18
N THR A 215 -6.88 -14.42 -9.64
CA THR A 215 -7.72 -15.61 -9.83
C THR A 215 -8.01 -15.84 -11.31
N ALA A 216 -8.37 -14.78 -12.05
CA ALA A 216 -8.56 -14.88 -13.50
C ALA A 216 -7.27 -15.27 -14.23
N ALA A 217 -6.12 -14.68 -13.86
CA ALA A 217 -4.84 -14.99 -14.49
C ALA A 217 -4.44 -16.46 -14.30
N VAL A 218 -4.72 -17.04 -13.13
CA VAL A 218 -4.36 -18.43 -12.82
C VAL A 218 -5.46 -19.46 -13.09
N ALA A 219 -6.64 -19.04 -13.56
CA ALA A 219 -7.78 -19.94 -13.84
C ALA A 219 -7.45 -21.23 -14.63
N PRO A 220 -6.53 -21.23 -15.64
CA PRO A 220 -6.15 -22.43 -16.38
C PRO A 220 -5.69 -23.61 -15.52
N ILE A 221 -5.07 -23.36 -14.36
CA ILE A 221 -4.57 -24.46 -13.49
C ILE A 221 -5.70 -25.32 -12.89
N ALA A 222 -6.91 -24.77 -12.87
CA ALA A 222 -8.13 -25.42 -12.40
C ALA A 222 -9.00 -25.93 -13.55
N GLY A 223 -8.53 -25.84 -14.80
CA GLY A 223 -9.29 -26.17 -16.00
C GLY A 223 -10.26 -25.05 -16.44
N GLY A 224 -10.14 -23.86 -15.86
CA GLY A 224 -10.93 -22.68 -16.25
C GLY A 224 -10.27 -21.84 -17.33
N SER A 225 -10.95 -20.76 -17.74
CA SER A 225 -10.45 -19.80 -18.73
C SER A 225 -10.31 -18.40 -18.11
N PRO A 226 -9.18 -17.69 -18.34
CA PRO A 226 -9.02 -16.32 -17.88
C PRO A 226 -10.09 -15.38 -18.45
N ARG A 227 -10.47 -15.57 -19.72
CA ARG A 227 -11.47 -14.73 -20.39
C ARG A 227 -12.84 -14.91 -19.76
N GLU A 228 -13.25 -16.15 -19.56
CA GLU A 228 -14.53 -16.49 -18.92
C GLU A 228 -14.57 -15.99 -17.48
N THR A 229 -13.47 -16.18 -16.74
CA THR A 229 -13.33 -15.69 -15.36
C THR A 229 -13.46 -14.17 -15.27
N LEU A 230 -12.78 -13.44 -16.16
CA LEU A 230 -12.90 -11.98 -16.21
C LEU A 230 -14.31 -11.53 -16.61
N ARG A 231 -15.01 -12.26 -17.49
CA ARG A 231 -16.39 -11.94 -17.85
C ARG A 231 -17.31 -12.08 -16.65
N VAL A 232 -17.25 -13.20 -15.93
CA VAL A 232 -18.05 -13.45 -14.72
C VAL A 232 -17.72 -12.43 -13.63
N TRP A 233 -16.43 -12.22 -13.34
CA TRP A 233 -16.00 -11.21 -12.37
C TRP A 233 -16.48 -9.81 -12.73
N ARG A 234 -16.43 -9.42 -14.02
CA ARG A 234 -16.90 -8.10 -14.44
C ARG A 234 -18.42 -7.95 -14.35
N ARG A 235 -19.16 -9.02 -14.58
CA ARG A 235 -20.62 -9.00 -14.51
C ARG A 235 -21.10 -8.98 -13.05
N ASP A 236 -20.55 -9.86 -12.21
CA ASP A 236 -21.17 -10.25 -10.94
C ASP A 236 -20.50 -9.65 -9.70
N ARG A 237 -19.31 -9.02 -9.82
CA ARG A 237 -18.55 -8.53 -8.64
C ARG A 237 -19.29 -7.53 -7.73
N ALA A 238 -20.35 -6.90 -8.23
CA ALA A 238 -21.16 -5.94 -7.50
C ALA A 238 -22.38 -6.58 -6.82
N ASP A 239 -22.69 -7.84 -7.13
CA ASP A 239 -23.87 -8.54 -6.68
C ASP A 239 -23.63 -9.24 -5.33
N HIS A 240 -22.98 -8.53 -4.41
CA HIS A 240 -22.65 -9.01 -3.07
C HIS A 240 -22.74 -7.87 -2.04
N PRO A 241 -23.27 -8.11 -0.82
CA PRO A 241 -23.40 -7.07 0.21
C PRO A 241 -22.06 -6.45 0.65
N SER A 242 -21.00 -7.27 0.70
CA SER A 242 -19.63 -6.79 0.94
C SER A 242 -19.00 -6.28 -0.36
N PRO A 243 -18.35 -5.09 -0.35
CA PRO A 243 -17.67 -4.53 -1.50
C PRO A 243 -16.41 -5.31 -1.93
N ASN A 244 -15.99 -6.29 -1.11
CA ASN A 244 -14.75 -7.05 -1.26
C ASN A 244 -15.01 -8.52 -1.59
N ALA A 245 -15.90 -9.19 -0.85
CA ALA A 245 -16.16 -10.62 -1.05
C ALA A 245 -16.69 -10.92 -2.46
N GLY A 246 -17.57 -10.06 -3.01
CA GLY A 246 -18.06 -10.19 -4.39
C GLY A 246 -16.95 -10.18 -5.44
N GLN A 247 -15.82 -9.50 -5.19
CA GLN A 247 -14.65 -9.52 -6.09
C GLN A 247 -13.99 -10.90 -6.14
N CYS A 248 -13.88 -11.55 -4.98
CA CYS A 248 -13.17 -12.82 -4.84
C CYS A 248 -14.06 -13.99 -5.25
N GLU A 249 -15.31 -14.00 -4.79
CA GLU A 249 -16.27 -15.07 -5.05
C GLU A 249 -16.65 -15.14 -6.53
N SER A 250 -16.96 -14.01 -7.19
CA SER A 250 -17.30 -14.03 -8.63
C SER A 250 -16.14 -14.49 -9.50
N ALA A 251 -14.90 -14.10 -9.16
CA ALA A 251 -13.72 -14.59 -9.86
C ALA A 251 -13.50 -16.10 -9.62
N MET A 252 -13.69 -16.60 -8.41
CA MET A 252 -13.58 -18.03 -8.13
C MET A 252 -14.69 -18.82 -8.83
N ALA A 253 -15.92 -18.31 -8.85
CA ALA A 253 -17.04 -18.91 -9.58
C ALA A 253 -16.74 -19.06 -11.07
N GLY A 254 -16.23 -17.99 -11.70
CA GLY A 254 -15.80 -18.01 -13.10
C GLY A 254 -14.60 -18.94 -13.36
N ALA A 255 -13.61 -18.98 -12.46
CA ALA A 255 -12.43 -19.84 -12.60
C ALA A 255 -12.76 -21.33 -12.49
N LEU A 256 -13.76 -21.69 -11.68
CA LEU A 256 -14.19 -23.06 -11.48
C LEU A 256 -15.33 -23.48 -12.40
N GLY A 257 -16.01 -22.53 -13.05
CA GLY A 257 -17.19 -22.78 -13.87
C GLY A 257 -18.39 -23.22 -13.02
N VAL A 258 -18.60 -22.61 -11.85
CA VAL A 258 -19.68 -22.94 -10.90
C VAL A 258 -20.54 -21.72 -10.59
N ARG A 259 -21.64 -21.94 -9.89
CA ARG A 259 -22.49 -20.87 -9.35
C ARG A 259 -22.45 -20.80 -7.82
N LEU A 260 -22.13 -19.62 -7.29
CA LEU A 260 -22.11 -19.30 -5.85
C LEU A 260 -23.27 -18.37 -5.49
N GLY A 261 -23.46 -18.09 -4.19
CA GLY A 261 -24.56 -17.26 -3.69
C GLY A 261 -25.86 -18.03 -3.44
N GLY A 262 -26.99 -17.32 -3.43
CA GLY A 262 -28.29 -17.85 -3.06
C GLY A 262 -28.60 -17.74 -1.57
N ARG A 263 -29.45 -18.63 -1.04
CA ARG A 263 -29.94 -18.57 0.35
C ARG A 263 -28.86 -19.04 1.33
N ASN A 264 -28.53 -18.18 2.29
CA ASN A 264 -27.66 -18.45 3.42
C ASN A 264 -28.47 -18.30 4.72
N VAL A 265 -28.17 -19.13 5.73
CA VAL A 265 -28.81 -19.04 7.06
C VAL A 265 -27.71 -18.83 8.10
N TYR A 266 -27.74 -17.69 8.79
CA TYR A 266 -26.79 -17.31 9.82
C TYR A 266 -27.53 -17.05 11.13
N PHE A 267 -27.23 -17.80 12.20
CA PHE A 267 -27.80 -17.59 13.54
C PHE A 267 -29.33 -17.38 13.53
N GLY A 268 -30.06 -18.19 12.75
CA GLY A 268 -31.53 -18.13 12.60
C GLY A 268 -32.06 -17.05 11.64
N ARG A 269 -31.20 -16.26 10.99
CA ARG A 269 -31.60 -15.27 9.95
C ARG A 269 -31.27 -15.80 8.56
N SER A 270 -32.21 -15.70 7.63
CA SER A 270 -31.97 -15.98 6.21
C SER A 270 -31.51 -14.71 5.48
N GLU A 271 -30.46 -14.85 4.68
CA GLU A 271 -29.99 -13.84 3.74
C GLU A 271 -29.97 -14.48 2.35
N THR A 272 -30.68 -13.88 1.39
CA THR A 272 -30.64 -14.33 0.00
C THR A 272 -29.73 -13.42 -0.79
N ARG A 273 -28.60 -13.97 -1.25
CA ARG A 273 -27.64 -13.25 -2.11
C ARG A 273 -27.95 -13.55 -3.58
N PRO A 274 -27.70 -12.60 -4.49
CA PRO A 274 -27.68 -12.89 -5.92
C PRO A 274 -26.71 -14.04 -6.24
N PHE A 275 -26.92 -14.68 -7.39
CA PHE A 275 -26.01 -15.71 -7.85
C PHE A 275 -24.78 -15.11 -8.54
N LEU A 276 -23.62 -15.71 -8.28
CA LEU A 276 -22.35 -15.36 -8.93
C LEU A 276 -21.94 -16.53 -9.82
N GLY A 277 -21.79 -16.31 -11.12
CA GLY A 277 -21.51 -17.34 -12.12
C GLY A 277 -22.73 -18.14 -12.59
N ASP A 278 -22.56 -18.84 -13.73
CA ASP A 278 -23.66 -19.50 -14.45
C ASP A 278 -23.60 -21.04 -14.38
N GLY A 279 -22.60 -21.59 -13.69
CA GLY A 279 -22.33 -23.03 -13.69
C GLY A 279 -23.25 -23.84 -12.77
N PRO A 280 -23.03 -25.17 -12.69
CA PRO A 280 -23.67 -26.00 -11.69
C PRO A 280 -23.31 -25.56 -10.26
N ARG A 281 -24.05 -26.05 -9.27
CA ARG A 281 -23.65 -25.89 -7.88
C ARG A 281 -22.31 -26.61 -7.66
N PRO A 282 -21.44 -26.07 -6.79
CA PRO A 282 -20.19 -26.73 -6.43
C PRO A 282 -20.41 -28.12 -5.85
N SER A 283 -19.36 -28.93 -5.95
CA SER A 283 -19.29 -30.30 -5.45
C SER A 283 -17.87 -30.57 -4.96
N ALA A 284 -17.61 -31.73 -4.37
CA ALA A 284 -16.32 -32.03 -3.79
C ALA A 284 -15.11 -31.88 -4.75
N VAL A 285 -15.29 -32.10 -6.05
CA VAL A 285 -14.24 -31.90 -7.08
C VAL A 285 -13.79 -30.44 -7.15
N HIS A 286 -14.73 -29.50 -6.96
CA HIS A 286 -14.45 -28.07 -7.04
C HIS A 286 -13.62 -27.59 -5.85
N LEU A 287 -13.67 -28.23 -4.68
CA LEU A 287 -12.91 -27.83 -3.49
C LEU A 287 -11.40 -28.07 -3.65
N LYS A 288 -11.01 -29.17 -4.30
CA LYS A 288 -9.60 -29.43 -4.63
C LYS A 288 -9.08 -28.41 -5.64
N ARG A 289 -9.91 -28.04 -6.62
CA ARG A 289 -9.60 -27.00 -7.61
C ARG A 289 -9.50 -25.61 -6.97
N ALA A 290 -10.44 -25.23 -6.10
CA ALA A 290 -10.41 -23.98 -5.34
C ALA A 290 -9.11 -23.85 -4.50
N ALA A 291 -8.71 -24.93 -3.81
CA ALA A 291 -7.45 -24.96 -3.07
C ALA A 291 -6.22 -24.76 -3.98
N ARG A 292 -6.25 -25.28 -5.21
CA ARG A 292 -5.18 -25.10 -6.20
C ARG A 292 -5.11 -23.65 -6.70
N VAL A 293 -6.26 -23.06 -7.05
CA VAL A 293 -6.38 -21.63 -7.40
C VAL A 293 -5.84 -20.76 -6.28
N SER A 294 -6.30 -20.96 -5.04
CA SER A 294 -5.83 -20.24 -3.86
C SER A 294 -4.30 -20.31 -3.70
N GLY A 295 -3.71 -21.49 -3.92
CA GLY A 295 -2.26 -21.67 -3.85
C GLY A 295 -1.49 -20.90 -4.92
N ALA A 296 -1.99 -20.90 -6.16
CA ALA A 296 -1.35 -20.16 -7.24
C ALA A 296 -1.54 -18.64 -7.11
N VAL A 297 -2.72 -18.18 -6.69
CA VAL A 297 -2.95 -16.77 -6.36
C VAL A 297 -1.96 -16.32 -5.28
N GLY A 298 -1.78 -17.11 -4.22
CA GLY A 298 -0.79 -16.82 -3.18
C GLY A 298 0.65 -16.74 -3.71
N ALA A 299 1.04 -17.68 -4.57
CA ALA A 299 2.38 -17.70 -5.18
C ALA A 299 2.62 -16.47 -6.06
N VAL A 300 1.67 -16.09 -6.91
CA VAL A 300 1.78 -14.89 -7.75
C VAL A 300 1.75 -13.63 -6.89
N ALA A 301 0.90 -13.58 -5.86
CA ALA A 301 0.79 -12.44 -4.95
C ALA A 301 2.10 -12.17 -4.20
N VAL A 302 2.80 -13.20 -3.70
CA VAL A 302 4.08 -13.00 -3.00
C VAL A 302 5.19 -12.53 -3.95
N LEU A 303 5.20 -13.02 -5.20
CA LEU A 303 6.14 -12.56 -6.22
C LEU A 303 5.91 -11.09 -6.57
N LEU A 304 4.65 -10.68 -6.75
CA LEU A 304 4.29 -9.28 -6.97
C LEU A 304 4.61 -8.40 -5.76
N ALA A 305 4.35 -8.88 -4.54
CA ALA A 305 4.66 -8.17 -3.31
C ALA A 305 6.18 -7.96 -3.15
N ALA A 306 6.99 -9.00 -3.38
CA ALA A 306 8.44 -8.92 -3.36
C ALA A 306 8.97 -7.98 -4.46
N GLY A 307 8.44 -8.08 -5.69
CA GLY A 307 8.76 -7.18 -6.80
C GLY A 307 8.42 -5.72 -6.49
N GLY A 308 7.23 -5.46 -5.94
CA GLY A 308 6.78 -4.13 -5.52
C GLY A 308 7.65 -3.52 -4.42
N ALA A 309 8.05 -4.33 -3.43
CA ALA A 309 8.98 -3.91 -2.39
C ALA A 309 10.35 -3.51 -2.99
N MET A 310 10.89 -4.32 -3.91
CA MET A 310 12.16 -4.02 -4.61
C MET A 310 12.07 -2.74 -5.46
N ALA A 311 11.00 -2.56 -6.23
CA ALA A 311 10.78 -1.39 -7.08
C ALA A 311 10.77 -0.08 -6.28
N ARG A 312 10.17 -0.08 -5.09
CA ARG A 312 10.21 1.07 -4.15
C ARG A 312 11.62 1.40 -3.70
N GLY A 313 12.47 0.38 -3.54
CA GLY A 313 13.89 0.57 -3.26
C GLY A 313 14.63 1.26 -4.39
N GLY A 314 14.39 0.81 -5.62
CA GLY A 314 14.93 1.41 -6.83
C GLY A 314 14.50 2.86 -7.01
N LEU A 315 13.19 3.14 -6.92
CA LEU A 315 12.65 4.50 -7.06
C LEU A 315 13.18 5.46 -5.98
N ALA A 316 13.21 5.02 -4.72
CA ALA A 316 13.76 5.84 -3.64
C ALA A 316 15.27 6.10 -3.80
N ALA A 317 16.03 5.18 -4.40
CA ALA A 317 17.42 5.40 -4.75
C ALA A 317 17.56 6.39 -5.92
N ALA A 318 16.74 6.25 -6.96
CA ALA A 318 16.74 7.12 -8.14
C ALA A 318 16.37 8.58 -7.81
N LEU A 319 15.32 8.79 -7.01
CA LEU A 319 14.90 10.13 -6.56
C LEU A 319 15.97 10.84 -5.72
N ARG A 320 16.74 10.09 -4.92
CA ARG A 320 17.87 10.67 -4.16
C ARG A 320 19.05 11.07 -5.03
N ARG A 321 19.32 10.31 -6.10
CA ARG A 321 20.36 10.66 -7.08
C ARG A 321 20.01 11.92 -7.88
N ARG A 322 18.72 12.26 -7.99
CA ARG A 322 18.21 13.49 -8.62
C ARG A 322 17.99 14.67 -7.66
N GLY A 323 18.45 14.58 -6.40
CA GLY A 323 18.44 15.72 -5.48
C GLY A 323 19.23 16.90 -6.06
N PRO A 324 18.92 18.15 -5.68
CA PRO A 324 19.52 19.34 -6.29
C PRO A 324 21.03 19.22 -6.22
N ALA A 325 21.69 19.50 -7.35
CA ALA A 325 23.14 19.53 -7.44
C ALA A 325 23.65 20.27 -6.20
N ARG A 326 24.40 19.54 -5.36
CA ARG A 326 25.05 20.08 -4.19
C ARG A 326 25.93 21.21 -4.74
N THR A 327 25.48 22.45 -4.64
CA THR A 327 26.31 23.62 -4.92
C THR A 327 27.55 23.38 -4.09
N GLN A 328 28.66 23.10 -4.76
CA GLN A 328 29.94 23.01 -4.10
C GLN A 328 30.06 24.31 -3.33
N ARG A 329 30.10 24.23 -2.00
CA ARG A 329 30.62 25.33 -1.21
C ARG A 329 32.07 25.46 -1.68
N ILE A 330 32.31 26.40 -2.57
CA ILE A 330 33.64 26.93 -2.83
C ILE A 330 34.19 27.27 -1.44
N PRO A 331 35.40 26.80 -1.07
CA PRO A 331 35.99 27.17 0.20
C PRO A 331 35.97 28.69 0.29
N SER A 332 35.50 29.24 1.41
CA SER A 332 35.65 30.66 1.68
C SER A 332 37.14 30.97 1.70
N LEU A 333 37.67 31.46 0.57
CA LEU A 333 38.96 32.12 0.54
C LEU A 333 38.88 33.31 1.51
N PRO A 334 39.90 33.51 2.36
CA PRO A 334 39.94 34.69 3.22
C PRO A 334 39.90 35.92 2.31
N TRP A 335 39.05 36.88 2.69
CA TRP A 335 38.87 38.19 2.08
C TRP A 335 40.13 38.70 1.34
N ALA A 336 40.20 38.50 0.02
CA ALA A 336 41.13 39.24 -0.82
C ALA A 336 40.36 40.43 -1.37
N ALA A 337 40.63 41.61 -0.82
CA ALA A 337 40.23 42.86 -1.43
C ALA A 337 40.95 42.98 -2.77
N VAL A 338 40.26 42.66 -3.87
CA VAL A 338 40.79 42.89 -5.22
C VAL A 338 40.59 44.36 -5.55
N ALA A 339 41.55 45.20 -5.14
CA ALA A 339 41.73 46.52 -5.69
C ALA A 339 42.47 46.38 -7.03
N GLY A 340 41.73 46.38 -8.15
CA GLY A 340 42.34 46.28 -9.48
C GLY A 340 41.32 46.23 -10.62
N ARG A 341 41.76 46.59 -11.84
CA ARG A 341 40.96 46.50 -13.07
C ARG A 341 40.49 45.07 -13.27
N SER A 342 39.19 44.84 -13.26
CA SER A 342 38.57 43.55 -13.54
C SER A 342 37.76 43.63 -14.83
N GLY A 343 38.08 42.74 -15.77
CA GLY A 343 37.32 42.52 -17.00
C GLY A 343 36.73 41.11 -16.98
N VAL A 344 35.42 41.00 -17.21
CA VAL A 344 34.73 39.71 -17.37
C VAL A 344 34.33 39.58 -18.83
N ALA A 345 34.94 38.63 -19.54
CA ALA A 345 34.58 38.26 -20.91
C ALA A 345 33.92 36.88 -20.91
N GLY A 346 32.70 36.77 -21.44
CA GLY A 346 31.98 35.50 -21.61
C GLY A 346 30.55 35.47 -21.05
N ARG A 347 29.82 34.36 -21.28
CA ARG A 347 28.45 34.15 -20.75
C ARG A 347 28.54 33.86 -19.25
N SER A 348 28.11 34.80 -18.41
CA SER A 348 28.11 34.64 -16.96
C SER A 348 26.78 35.12 -16.37
N GLY A 349 26.28 34.39 -15.36
CA GLY A 349 25.06 34.70 -14.63
C GLY A 349 25.38 34.91 -13.16
N VAL A 350 24.97 36.05 -12.61
CA VAL A 350 25.15 36.37 -11.18
C VAL A 350 23.77 36.40 -10.52
N ALA A 351 23.56 35.52 -9.55
CA ALA A 351 22.36 35.49 -8.71
C ALA A 351 22.76 35.85 -7.27
N GLY A 352 22.28 36.99 -6.76
CA GLY A 352 22.61 37.48 -5.41
C GLY A 352 22.64 39.01 -5.28
N ARG A 353 23.06 39.51 -4.11
CA ARG A 353 23.44 40.92 -3.92
C ARG A 353 24.94 41.04 -4.17
N SER A 354 25.35 41.83 -5.15
CA SER A 354 26.75 42.15 -5.41
C SER A 354 26.92 43.66 -5.62
N GLY A 355 28.02 44.19 -5.11
CA GLY A 355 28.41 45.59 -5.26
C GLY A 355 29.93 45.70 -5.32
N GLY A 356 30.43 46.54 -6.22
CA GLY A 356 31.85 46.83 -6.38
C GLY A 356 32.07 48.33 -6.57
N ALA A 357 33.13 48.86 -5.97
CA ALA A 357 33.58 50.24 -6.15
C ALA A 357 34.80 50.26 -7.09
N GLY A 358 34.77 51.04 -8.17
CA GLY A 358 35.91 51.16 -9.09
C GLY A 358 35.55 51.36 -10.58
N ARG A 359 36.53 51.13 -11.47
CA ARG A 359 36.33 51.14 -12.94
C ARG A 359 36.01 49.72 -13.42
N SER A 360 34.86 49.53 -14.06
CA SER A 360 34.40 48.21 -14.51
C SER A 360 33.98 48.23 -15.99
N ALA A 361 34.36 47.21 -16.75
CA ALA A 361 33.98 47.03 -18.16
C ALA A 361 33.33 45.65 -18.36
N PHE A 362 32.12 45.64 -18.93
CA PHE A 362 31.37 44.43 -19.23
C PHE A 362 31.11 44.33 -20.74
N VAL A 363 31.63 43.27 -21.37
CA VAL A 363 31.51 43.03 -22.82
C VAL A 363 30.87 41.65 -23.04
N GLY A 364 29.66 41.61 -23.60
CA GLY A 364 28.92 40.36 -23.87
C GLY A 364 27.44 40.36 -23.42
N ARG A 365 26.82 39.18 -23.39
CA ARG A 365 25.41 38.97 -23.03
C ARG A 365 25.32 38.61 -21.53
N PHE A 366 24.82 39.53 -20.70
CA PHE A 366 24.76 39.37 -19.25
C PHE A 366 23.31 39.34 -18.74
N GLY A 367 23.01 38.41 -17.84
CA GLY A 367 21.72 38.31 -17.14
C GLY A 367 21.92 38.46 -15.63
N VAL A 368 21.16 39.39 -15.03
CA VAL A 368 21.18 39.65 -13.59
C VAL A 368 19.79 39.39 -13.02
N ALA A 369 19.72 38.53 -12.01
CA ALA A 369 18.53 38.33 -11.18
C ALA A 369 18.86 38.74 -9.74
N GLY A 370 18.50 39.96 -9.33
CA GLY A 370 18.83 40.51 -8.00
C GLY A 370 18.88 42.05 -7.93
N ARG A 371 19.41 42.59 -6.81
CA ARG A 371 19.76 44.01 -6.66
C ARG A 371 21.26 44.17 -6.95
N PHE A 372 21.60 45.04 -7.90
CA PHE A 372 22.97 45.30 -8.34
C PHE A 372 23.26 46.81 -8.29
N GLY A 373 24.41 47.18 -7.72
CA GLY A 373 24.85 48.58 -7.61
C GLY A 373 26.35 48.72 -7.85
N VAL A 374 26.73 49.66 -8.73
CA VAL A 374 28.13 50.00 -9.02
C VAL A 374 28.32 51.49 -8.76
N ALA A 375 29.37 51.82 -8.01
CA ALA A 375 29.83 53.19 -7.78
C ALA A 375 31.17 53.39 -8.51
N GLY A 376 31.20 54.25 -9.54
CA GLY A 376 32.40 54.52 -10.34
C GLY A 376 32.14 54.71 -11.84
N ARG A 377 33.22 54.76 -12.66
CA ARG A 377 33.13 54.85 -14.14
C ARG A 377 32.88 53.46 -14.74
N SER A 378 31.81 53.31 -15.52
CA SER A 378 31.41 52.02 -16.11
C SER A 378 31.13 52.11 -17.61
N VAL A 379 31.54 51.10 -18.37
CA VAL A 379 31.23 50.93 -19.80
C VAL A 379 30.58 49.56 -20.00
N VAL A 380 29.41 49.55 -20.64
CA VAL A 380 28.64 48.33 -20.94
C VAL A 380 28.42 48.25 -22.46
N VAL A 381 28.85 47.14 -23.07
CA VAL A 381 28.69 46.88 -24.50
C VAL A 381 28.02 45.50 -24.69
N GLY A 382 26.76 45.49 -25.08
CA GLY A 382 25.96 44.27 -25.32
C GLY A 382 24.48 44.39 -24.90
N GLY A 383 23.62 43.48 -25.39
CA GLY A 383 22.19 43.44 -25.07
C GLY A 383 21.84 42.55 -23.87
N SER A 384 20.99 43.04 -22.97
CA SER A 384 20.58 42.36 -21.73
C SER A 384 19.06 42.33 -21.55
N PRO A 385 18.45 41.17 -21.25
CA PRO A 385 17.16 41.12 -20.57
C PRO A 385 17.40 41.17 -19.04
N SER A 386 16.86 42.18 -18.35
CA SER A 386 16.98 42.32 -16.90
C SER A 386 15.62 42.16 -16.21
N ALA A 387 15.62 41.44 -15.08
CA ALA A 387 14.49 41.34 -14.16
C ALA A 387 14.99 41.73 -12.76
N GLY A 388 14.97 43.03 -12.42
CA GLY A 388 15.45 43.56 -11.14
C GLY A 388 15.61 45.08 -11.10
N ARG A 389 15.89 45.65 -9.91
CA ARG A 389 16.26 47.08 -9.75
C ARG A 389 17.78 47.24 -9.89
N ALA A 390 18.22 48.04 -10.86
CA ALA A 390 19.61 48.43 -11.07
C ALA A 390 19.81 49.93 -10.79
N GLY A 391 20.93 50.30 -10.17
CA GLY A 391 21.31 51.71 -9.95
C GLY A 391 22.79 51.91 -10.24
N ILE A 392 23.12 52.94 -11.03
CA ILE A 392 24.49 53.33 -11.38
C ILE A 392 24.68 54.76 -10.88
N ALA A 393 25.76 55.02 -10.12
CA ALA A 393 26.15 56.35 -9.68
C ALA A 393 27.55 56.70 -10.24
N GLY A 394 27.61 57.64 -11.18
CA GLY A 394 28.84 58.11 -11.85
C GLY A 394 28.65 58.35 -13.36
N PRO A 395 29.63 58.99 -14.05
CA PRO A 395 29.57 59.21 -15.49
C PRO A 395 29.64 57.90 -16.26
N SER A 396 28.68 57.66 -17.16
CA SER A 396 28.47 56.41 -17.88
C SER A 396 28.35 56.65 -19.40
N ALA A 397 28.83 55.69 -20.19
CA ALA A 397 28.66 55.66 -21.65
C ALA A 397 28.09 54.29 -22.07
N ALA A 398 26.99 54.31 -22.82
CA ALA A 398 26.33 53.12 -23.33
C ALA A 398 26.29 53.16 -24.86
N ALA A 399 26.77 52.11 -25.52
CA ALA A 399 26.67 51.95 -26.97
C ALA A 399 26.04 50.59 -27.27
N GLY A 400 24.80 50.61 -27.79
CA GLY A 400 24.06 49.42 -28.18
C GLY A 400 22.55 49.68 -28.30
N SER A 401 21.90 49.05 -29.27
CA SER A 401 20.47 49.18 -29.50
C SER A 401 19.67 48.52 -28.36
N SER A 402 18.97 49.34 -27.58
CA SER A 402 18.00 48.86 -26.60
C SER A 402 16.59 49.05 -27.15
N ARG A 403 15.83 47.96 -27.29
CA ARG A 403 14.38 48.01 -27.28
C ARG A 403 13.93 47.77 -25.85
N GLY A 404 13.33 48.80 -25.26
CA GLY A 404 12.54 48.72 -24.03
C GLY A 404 13.36 48.93 -22.76
N THR A 405 13.20 50.10 -22.14
CA THR A 405 12.71 50.22 -20.76
C THR A 405 12.51 51.70 -20.42
N ALA A 406 11.32 52.02 -19.90
CA ALA A 406 11.06 53.27 -19.22
C ALA A 406 11.92 53.35 -17.94
N ALA A 407 12.92 54.23 -17.94
CA ALA A 407 13.65 54.60 -16.75
C ALA A 407 12.84 55.66 -15.99
N ARG A 408 12.21 55.30 -14.86
CA ARG A 408 11.78 56.30 -13.87
C ARG A 408 13.01 56.70 -13.05
N ALA A 409 13.60 57.84 -13.41
CA ALA A 409 14.42 58.62 -12.49
C ALA A 409 13.48 59.31 -11.49
N GLY A 410 13.63 59.03 -10.20
CA GLY A 410 12.93 59.71 -9.13
C GLY A 410 13.95 60.14 -8.09
N SER A 411 14.38 61.38 -8.18
CA SER A 411 15.10 62.12 -7.14
C SER A 411 14.20 62.28 -5.91
N ALA A 412 14.77 62.08 -4.73
CA ALA A 412 14.17 62.53 -3.48
C ALA A 412 14.64 63.96 -3.23
N GLY A 413 13.72 64.92 -3.29
CA GLY A 413 13.85 66.26 -2.74
C GLY A 413 12.61 66.56 -1.91
N TRP A 414 12.81 66.83 -0.62
CA TRP A 414 11.77 67.25 0.32
C TRP A 414 11.34 68.70 0.01
N ALA A 415 10.14 69.08 0.46
CA ALA A 415 9.43 70.30 0.09
C ALA A 415 10.27 71.59 -0.02
N ARG A 416 9.93 72.36 -1.08
CA ARG A 416 10.34 73.71 -1.53
C ARG A 416 11.61 73.80 -2.37
#